data_AF-A0A1H9CEM3-F1
#
_entry.id   AF-A0A1H9CEM3-F1
#
_cell.length_a   1.000
_cell.length_b   1.000
_cell.length_c   1.000
_cell.angle_alpha   90.00
_cell.angle_beta   90.00
_cell.angle_gamma   90.00
#
_symmetry.space_group_name_H-M   'P 1'
#
loop_
_entity.id
_entity.type
_entity.pdbx_description
1 polymer ?
#
loop_
_entity_poly.entity_id
_entity_poly.type
_entity_poly.pdbx_seq_one_letter_code
_entity_poly.pdbx_strand_id
1 'polypeptide(L)'
;MKFFLKKNIFFYFLIFGFSLLNAQGIPSGDSGRFPPPPQFPKDPDNIIKYRGNRTYSENLPLKIIQTKCTKKEGNLIFIEIIFNQSINPRSIKPDSILINNTPLPPFVRFLFNKKGTSVKMLVPLTINSFKMRICNIRSFNNTFIEPVELLIEVER
;
A
#
# COMPACT_ATOMS: atom_id res chain seq x y z
N MET A 1 -1.45 -35.13 3.91
CA MET A 1 -2.78 -35.04 3.28
C MET A 1 -3.85 -35.37 4.32
N LYS A 2 -4.70 -34.41 4.68
CA LYS A 2 -5.94 -34.66 5.41
C LYS A 2 -7.03 -33.79 4.79
N PHE A 3 -7.90 -34.45 4.02
CA PHE A 3 -9.21 -33.93 3.62
C PHE A 3 -10.18 -34.12 4.80
N PHE A 4 -11.03 -33.14 5.07
CA PHE A 4 -12.35 -33.42 5.64
C PHE A 4 -13.39 -32.44 5.08
N LEU A 5 -14.28 -33.02 4.27
CA LEU A 5 -15.66 -32.61 3.93
C LEU A 5 -16.45 -32.19 5.20
N LYS A 6 -17.57 -31.47 5.23
CA LYS A 6 -18.68 -31.31 4.28
C LYS A 6 -19.61 -30.19 4.81
N LYS A 7 -20.22 -29.45 3.87
CA LYS A 7 -21.62 -28.94 3.80
C LYS A 7 -22.46 -28.85 5.10
N ASN A 8 -23.14 -27.71 5.32
CA ASN A 8 -24.56 -27.59 4.92
C ASN A 8 -25.16 -26.18 5.10
N ILE A 9 -25.99 -25.87 4.11
CA ILE A 9 -26.97 -24.79 3.94
C ILE A 9 -28.07 -24.87 4.99
N PHE A 10 -28.64 -23.72 5.41
CA PHE A 10 -30.08 -23.60 5.62
C PHE A 10 -30.55 -22.14 5.46
N PHE A 11 -31.35 -21.90 4.43
CA PHE A 11 -32.22 -20.75 4.24
C PHE A 11 -33.46 -20.93 5.12
N TYR A 12 -33.89 -19.90 5.84
CA TYR A 12 -35.26 -19.80 6.33
C TYR A 12 -35.80 -18.39 6.01
N PHE A 13 -36.77 -18.37 5.10
CA PHE A 13 -37.77 -17.32 4.99
C PHE A 13 -38.83 -17.60 6.07
N LEU A 14 -39.24 -16.58 6.83
CA LEU A 14 -40.55 -16.58 7.47
C LEU A 14 -41.10 -15.15 7.48
N ILE A 15 -42.25 -15.00 6.83
CA ILE A 15 -43.11 -13.81 6.81
C ILE A 15 -44.29 -14.10 7.74
N PHE A 16 -44.63 -13.18 8.63
CA PHE A 16 -45.95 -12.88 9.24
C PHE A 16 -45.71 -11.61 10.09
N GLY A 17 -46.46 -10.50 10.09
CA GLY A 17 -47.77 -10.13 9.59
C GLY A 17 -48.44 -9.26 10.67
N PHE A 18 -48.92 -8.04 10.29
CA PHE A 18 -49.88 -7.16 11.02
C PHE A 18 -49.41 -6.52 12.36
N SER A 19 -49.73 -5.27 12.76
CA SER A 19 -50.76 -4.28 12.36
C SER A 19 -50.36 -2.88 12.84
N LEU A 20 -51.02 -1.86 12.28
CA LEU A 20 -51.01 -0.44 12.63
C LEU A 20 -50.90 -0.10 14.13
N LEU A 21 -50.13 0.94 14.45
CA LEU A 21 -50.56 1.96 15.41
C LEU A 21 -49.79 3.28 15.23
N ASN A 22 -50.57 4.37 15.09
CA ASN A 22 -50.29 5.76 15.43
C ASN A 22 -49.25 6.55 14.62
N ALA A 23 -49.79 7.21 13.57
CA ALA A 23 -49.32 8.50 13.11
C ALA A 23 -49.49 9.56 14.23
N GLN A 24 -48.38 10.10 14.70
CA GLN A 24 -48.33 11.42 15.35
C GLN A 24 -47.26 12.24 14.64
N GLY A 25 -47.69 13.38 14.10
CA GLY A 25 -46.89 14.25 13.27
C GLY A 25 -45.71 14.84 14.02
N ILE A 26 -44.51 14.68 13.46
CA ILE A 26 -43.34 15.45 13.84
C ILE A 26 -43.44 16.79 13.11
N PRO A 27 -43.38 17.94 13.81
CA PRO A 27 -43.38 19.23 13.16
C PRO A 27 -42.10 19.39 12.32
N SER A 28 -42.28 19.86 11.09
CA SER A 28 -41.24 20.21 10.13
C SER A 28 -40.31 21.27 10.71
N GLY A 29 -39.29 20.84 11.46
CA GLY A 29 -38.21 21.67 11.95
C GLY A 29 -37.26 22.01 10.83
N ASP A 30 -37.10 23.32 10.61
CA ASP A 30 -36.18 24.00 9.71
C ASP A 30 -34.83 23.28 9.59
N SER A 31 -34.60 22.62 8.45
CA SER A 31 -33.33 21.98 8.13
C SER A 31 -32.33 23.05 7.74
N GLY A 32 -31.77 23.70 8.76
CA GLY A 32 -30.63 24.60 8.64
C GLY A 32 -29.60 23.99 7.69
N ARG A 33 -29.26 24.76 6.65
CA ARG A 33 -28.28 24.38 5.64
C ARG A 33 -26.93 24.19 6.33
N PHE A 34 -26.62 22.96 6.72
CA PHE A 34 -25.25 22.62 7.11
C PHE A 34 -24.36 22.88 5.89
N PRO A 35 -23.27 23.65 6.02
CA PRO A 35 -22.32 23.77 4.93
C PRO A 35 -21.87 22.36 4.54
N PRO A 36 -21.67 22.08 3.24
CA PRO A 36 -21.15 20.79 2.82
C PRO A 36 -19.88 20.51 3.62
N PRO A 37 -19.70 19.27 4.13
CA PRO A 37 -18.49 18.94 4.87
C PRO A 37 -17.28 19.33 4.02
N PRO A 38 -16.21 19.88 4.65
CA PRO A 38 -15.03 20.31 3.93
C PRO A 38 -14.59 19.19 3.00
N GLN A 39 -14.43 19.51 1.72
CA GLN A 39 -13.93 18.53 0.76
C GLN A 39 -12.54 18.14 1.22
N PHE A 40 -12.40 16.88 1.67
CA PHE A 40 -11.08 16.34 1.99
C PHE A 40 -10.18 16.52 0.76
N PRO A 41 -8.89 16.84 0.95
CA PRO A 41 -7.94 16.93 -0.15
C PRO A 41 -8.08 15.68 -1.02
N LYS A 42 -8.42 15.86 -2.30
CA LYS A 42 -8.44 14.75 -3.26
C LYS A 42 -7.00 14.30 -3.43
N ASP A 43 -6.69 13.12 -2.91
CA ASP A 43 -5.38 12.53 -3.19
C ASP A 43 -5.26 12.28 -4.69
N PRO A 44 -4.16 12.68 -5.35
CA PRO A 44 -3.98 12.49 -6.79
C PRO A 44 -4.03 11.02 -7.22
N ASP A 45 -3.80 10.05 -6.32
CA ASP A 45 -3.89 8.60 -6.62
C ASP A 45 -5.22 7.97 -6.15
N ASN A 46 -6.22 8.78 -5.81
CA ASN A 46 -7.52 8.28 -5.37
C ASN A 46 -7.35 7.34 -4.15
N ILE A 47 -6.74 7.84 -3.07
CA ILE A 47 -6.52 7.08 -1.83
C ILE A 47 -7.86 6.50 -1.38
N ILE A 48 -7.99 5.19 -1.56
CA ILE A 48 -9.01 4.42 -0.86
C ILE A 48 -8.55 4.47 0.60
N LYS A 49 -9.42 4.93 1.50
CA LYS A 49 -9.19 4.92 2.96
C LYS A 49 -8.62 3.56 3.33
N TYR A 50 -7.30 3.49 3.52
CA TYR A 50 -6.67 2.22 3.80
C TYR A 50 -7.13 1.78 5.19
N ARG A 51 -7.66 0.57 5.30
CA ARG A 51 -8.10 0.02 6.58
C ARG A 51 -6.86 -0.31 7.42
N GLY A 52 -6.56 0.52 8.42
CA GLY A 52 -5.53 0.30 9.44
C GLY A 52 -4.71 1.55 9.79
N ASN A 53 -4.05 1.54 10.96
CA ASN A 53 -3.12 2.59 11.37
C ASN A 53 -1.82 2.48 10.59
N ARG A 54 -1.69 3.26 9.52
CA ARG A 54 -0.37 3.53 8.92
C ARG A 54 0.20 4.78 9.56
N THR A 55 1.36 4.61 10.17
CA THR A 55 2.08 5.69 10.83
C THR A 55 2.91 6.43 9.79
N TYR A 56 2.57 7.68 9.57
CA TYR A 56 3.44 8.66 8.92
C TYR A 56 3.62 9.82 9.90
N SER A 57 4.74 10.52 9.80
CA SER A 57 4.97 11.75 10.55
C SER A 57 5.00 12.91 9.57
N GLU A 58 4.14 13.91 9.79
CA GLU A 58 4.06 15.09 8.93
C GLU A 58 5.38 15.89 8.91
N ASN A 59 6.16 15.79 10.00
CA ASN A 59 7.38 16.55 10.21
C ASN A 59 8.66 15.79 9.85
N LEU A 60 8.56 14.54 9.40
CA LEU A 60 9.74 13.74 9.04
C LEU A 60 9.84 13.52 7.53
N PRO A 61 11.01 13.80 6.92
CA PRO A 61 11.24 13.49 5.52
C PRO A 61 11.16 11.98 5.29
N LEU A 62 10.63 11.56 4.15
CA LEU A 62 10.68 10.16 3.74
C LEU A 62 12.12 9.78 3.41
N LYS A 63 12.64 8.73 4.05
CA LYS A 63 14.02 8.26 3.89
C LYS A 63 14.07 6.73 3.83
N ILE A 64 15.07 6.22 3.11
CA ILE A 64 15.48 4.81 3.19
C ILE A 64 16.37 4.66 4.43
N ILE A 65 16.02 3.73 5.31
CA ILE A 65 16.82 3.37 6.48
C ILE A 65 17.82 2.28 6.13
N GLN A 66 17.38 1.31 5.32
CA GLN A 66 18.19 0.14 5.02
C GLN A 66 17.78 -0.45 3.67
N THR A 67 18.77 -0.96 2.94
CA THR A 67 18.54 -1.87 1.82
C THR A 67 19.25 -3.18 2.11
N LYS A 68 18.58 -4.30 1.88
CA LYS A 68 19.14 -5.65 1.99
C LYS A 68 19.08 -6.33 0.63
N CYS A 69 20.17 -6.94 0.21
CA CYS A 69 20.26 -7.64 -1.05
C CYS A 69 20.85 -9.02 -0.82
N THR A 70 20.08 -10.06 -1.12
CA THR A 70 20.49 -11.45 -0.94
C THR A 70 20.38 -12.19 -2.25
N LYS A 71 21.39 -12.99 -2.57
CA LYS A 71 21.32 -13.90 -3.71
C LYS A 71 20.29 -14.99 -3.43
N LYS A 72 19.49 -15.32 -4.44
CA LYS A 72 18.59 -16.48 -4.44
C LYS A 72 19.06 -17.47 -5.49
N GLU A 73 18.46 -18.66 -5.50
CA GLU A 73 18.78 -19.70 -6.47
C GLU A 73 18.72 -19.16 -7.92
N GLY A 74 19.71 -19.54 -8.72
CA GLY A 74 19.89 -19.05 -10.08
C GLY A 74 20.44 -17.61 -10.16
N ASN A 75 19.91 -16.85 -11.11
CA ASN A 75 20.32 -15.46 -11.39
C ASN A 75 19.32 -14.45 -10.80
N LEU A 76 18.81 -14.72 -9.60
CA LEU A 76 17.78 -13.91 -8.96
C LEU A 76 18.35 -13.26 -7.70
N ILE A 77 18.12 -11.96 -7.56
CA ILE A 77 18.48 -11.20 -6.37
C ILE A 77 17.21 -10.74 -5.70
N PHE A 78 17.11 -11.05 -4.41
CA PHE A 78 16.06 -10.55 -3.55
C PHE A 78 16.51 -9.23 -2.93
N ILE A 79 15.76 -8.16 -3.21
CA ILE A 79 16.02 -6.81 -2.72
C ILE A 79 14.89 -6.44 -1.76
N GLU A 80 15.24 -6.03 -0.55
CA GLU A 80 14.33 -5.42 0.42
C GLU A 80 14.78 -3.99 0.73
N ILE A 81 13.88 -3.03 0.52
CA ILE A 81 14.11 -1.61 0.85
C ILE A 81 13.21 -1.27 2.04
N ILE A 82 13.80 -0.72 3.09
CA ILE A 82 13.14 -0.36 4.34
C ILE A 82 13.16 1.16 4.50
N PHE A 83 11.98 1.72 4.76
CA PHE A 83 11.74 3.15 4.91
C PHE A 83 11.48 3.51 6.38
N ASN A 84 11.72 4.77 6.72
CA ASN A 84 11.44 5.31 8.06
C ASN A 84 9.95 5.49 8.37
N GLN A 85 9.09 5.51 7.36
CA GLN A 85 7.65 5.64 7.50
C GLN A 85 6.91 4.90 6.38
N SER A 86 5.59 4.78 6.53
CA SER A 86 4.76 4.09 5.53
C SER A 86 4.77 4.82 4.18
N ILE A 87 5.15 4.11 3.12
CA ILE A 87 5.07 4.59 1.74
C ILE A 87 3.73 4.25 1.09
N ASN A 88 3.28 5.09 0.15
CA ASN A 88 2.14 4.80 -0.71
C ASN A 88 2.57 3.77 -1.78
N PRO A 89 2.03 2.53 -1.75
CA PRO A 89 2.42 1.49 -2.71
C PRO A 89 2.20 1.85 -4.18
N ARG A 90 1.23 2.75 -4.45
CA ARG A 90 0.90 3.19 -5.82
C ARG A 90 1.93 4.14 -6.42
N SER A 91 2.78 4.72 -5.59
CA SER A 91 3.87 5.59 -6.03
C SER A 91 5.08 4.83 -6.54
N ILE A 92 5.23 3.55 -6.15
CA ILE A 92 6.30 2.71 -6.68
C ILE A 92 5.89 2.20 -8.07
N LYS A 93 6.66 2.63 -9.06
CA LYS A 93 6.56 2.21 -10.45
C LYS A 93 7.90 1.61 -10.91
N PRO A 94 7.94 0.88 -12.03
CA PRO A 94 9.19 0.31 -12.55
C PRO A 94 10.31 1.33 -12.80
N ASP A 95 9.96 2.59 -13.08
CA ASP A 95 10.88 3.72 -13.26
C ASP A 95 11.26 4.43 -11.95
N SER A 96 10.62 4.13 -10.83
CA SER A 96 10.99 4.64 -9.51
C SER A 96 12.27 4.03 -8.96
N ILE A 97 12.70 2.88 -9.51
CA ILE A 97 13.89 2.15 -9.09
C ILE A 97 14.68 1.78 -10.35
N LEU A 98 15.93 2.22 -10.40
CA LEU A 98 16.82 1.97 -11.52
C LEU A 98 18.01 1.15 -11.04
N ILE A 99 18.37 0.11 -11.77
CA ILE A 99 19.59 -0.68 -11.57
C ILE A 99 20.53 -0.37 -12.73
N ASN A 100 21.72 0.13 -12.43
CA ASN A 100 22.69 0.61 -13.42
C ASN A 100 22.05 1.56 -14.44
N ASN A 101 21.27 2.54 -13.95
CA ASN A 101 20.50 3.51 -14.72
C ASN A 101 19.42 2.90 -15.65
N THR A 102 19.09 1.62 -15.50
CA THR A 102 18.04 0.94 -16.25
C THR A 102 16.83 0.72 -15.35
N PRO A 103 15.60 1.10 -15.77
CA PRO A 103 14.38 0.80 -15.02
C PRO A 103 14.21 -0.70 -14.74
N LEU A 104 13.48 -1.04 -13.68
CA LEU A 104 13.16 -2.43 -13.42
C LEU A 104 12.32 -3.04 -14.56
N PRO A 105 12.52 -4.33 -14.88
CA PRO A 105 11.68 -5.02 -15.85
C PRO A 105 10.20 -5.01 -15.43
N PRO A 106 9.24 -4.92 -16.38
CA PRO A 106 7.82 -4.73 -16.07
C PRO A 106 7.17 -5.93 -15.35
N PHE A 107 7.79 -7.10 -15.39
CA PHE A 107 7.32 -8.29 -14.68
C PHE A 107 7.73 -8.32 -13.20
N VAL A 108 8.63 -7.44 -12.75
CA VAL A 108 9.04 -7.35 -11.35
C VAL A 108 7.84 -6.92 -10.50
N ARG A 109 7.57 -7.69 -9.45
CA ARG A 109 6.48 -7.42 -8.51
C ARG A 109 7.03 -6.79 -7.23
N PHE A 110 6.30 -5.81 -6.72
CA PHE A 110 6.57 -5.16 -5.44
C PHE A 110 5.67 -5.75 -4.35
N LEU A 111 6.28 -6.34 -3.33
CA LEU A 111 5.59 -6.93 -2.18
C LEU A 111 5.80 -6.05 -0.96
N PHE A 112 4.71 -5.50 -0.43
CA PHE A 112 4.76 -4.60 0.71
C PHE A 112 4.46 -5.35 2.01
N ASN A 113 5.15 -5.00 3.08
CA ASN A 113 4.74 -5.45 4.41
C ASN A 113 3.40 -4.78 4.83
N LYS A 114 2.73 -5.33 5.84
CA LYS A 114 1.44 -4.81 6.33
C LYS A 114 1.53 -3.32 6.76
N LYS A 115 2.67 -2.92 7.32
CA LYS A 115 2.92 -1.53 7.77
C LYS A 115 3.21 -0.57 6.61
N GLY A 116 3.50 -1.05 5.40
CA GLY A 116 3.93 -0.24 4.26
C GLY A 116 5.31 0.42 4.44
N THR A 117 6.14 -0.07 5.36
CA THR A 117 7.50 0.46 5.63
C THR A 117 8.59 -0.35 4.94
N SER A 118 8.26 -1.50 4.35
CA SER A 118 9.21 -2.35 3.62
C SER A 118 8.58 -2.77 2.30
N VAL A 119 9.37 -2.70 1.23
CA VAL A 119 9.06 -3.24 -0.09
C VAL A 119 10.10 -4.29 -0.46
N LYS A 120 9.64 -5.42 -0.97
CA LYS A 120 10.44 -6.56 -1.40
C LYS A 120 10.22 -6.79 -2.88
N MET A 121 11.28 -7.13 -3.59
CA MET A 121 11.23 -7.47 -5.01
C MET A 121 12.26 -8.53 -5.36
N LEU A 122 12.01 -9.24 -6.46
CA LEU A 122 12.91 -10.22 -7.03
C LEU A 122 13.32 -9.75 -8.42
N VAL A 123 14.62 -9.63 -8.66
CA VAL A 123 15.17 -9.08 -9.90
C VAL A 123 16.10 -10.10 -10.55
N PRO A 124 15.98 -10.35 -11.87
CA PRO A 124 16.94 -11.19 -12.59
C PRO A 124 18.23 -10.42 -12.82
N LEU A 125 19.27 -10.76 -12.07
CA LEU A 125 20.56 -10.10 -12.13
C LEU A 125 21.68 -11.12 -11.86
N THR A 126 22.74 -11.06 -12.67
CA THR A 126 23.90 -11.98 -12.61
C THR A 126 25.10 -11.40 -11.88
N ILE A 127 25.11 -10.08 -11.65
CA ILE A 127 26.23 -9.36 -11.04
C ILE A 127 26.10 -9.33 -9.51
N ASN A 128 27.26 -9.36 -8.82
CA ASN A 128 27.33 -9.37 -7.35
C ASN A 128 27.39 -7.96 -6.74
N SER A 129 27.50 -6.92 -7.57
CA SER A 129 27.38 -5.53 -7.15
C SER A 129 26.73 -4.70 -8.25
N PHE A 130 25.98 -3.68 -7.88
CA PHE A 130 25.28 -2.80 -8.83
C PHE A 130 24.99 -1.43 -8.22
N LYS A 131 24.84 -0.43 -9.10
CA LYS A 131 24.31 0.88 -8.71
C LYS A 131 22.79 0.83 -8.70
N MET A 132 22.17 1.22 -7.59
CA MET A 132 20.72 1.34 -7.49
C MET A 132 20.34 2.79 -7.22
N ARG A 133 19.44 3.33 -8.04
CA ARG A 133 18.85 4.66 -7.84
C ARG A 133 17.38 4.52 -7.49
N ILE A 134 16.94 5.22 -6.45
CA ILE A 134 15.54 5.26 -6.01
C ILE A 134 15.05 6.70 -6.08
N CYS A 135 13.91 6.93 -6.72
CA CYS A 135 13.29 8.25 -6.84
C CYS A 135 11.76 8.15 -7.02
N ASN A 136 11.07 9.28 -6.94
CA ASN A 136 9.63 9.40 -7.24
C ASN A 136 8.70 8.51 -6.39
N ILE A 137 9.17 8.00 -5.24
CA ILE A 137 8.36 7.30 -4.25
C ILE A 137 7.83 8.32 -3.24
N ARG A 138 6.57 8.18 -2.81
CA ARG A 138 5.96 9.08 -1.82
C ARG A 138 5.33 8.34 -0.66
N SER A 139 5.22 9.01 0.49
CA SER A 139 4.45 8.57 1.64
C SER A 139 2.97 8.95 1.53
N PHE A 140 2.15 8.46 2.46
CA PHE A 140 0.71 8.73 2.46
C PHE A 140 0.33 10.20 2.70
N ASN A 141 1.25 11.01 3.25
CA ASN A 141 1.13 12.45 3.39
C ASN A 141 1.67 13.23 2.16
N ASN A 142 1.92 12.55 1.04
CA ASN A 142 2.43 13.12 -0.20
C ASN A 142 3.86 13.71 -0.12
N THR A 143 4.62 13.42 0.94
CA THR A 143 6.06 13.71 0.97
C THR A 143 6.80 12.76 0.03
N PHE A 144 7.58 13.32 -0.91
CA PHE A 144 8.43 12.56 -1.80
C PHE A 144 9.75 12.20 -1.14
N ILE A 145 10.31 11.06 -1.53
CA ILE A 145 11.70 10.74 -1.24
C ILE A 145 12.62 11.61 -2.10
N GLU A 146 13.68 12.14 -1.52
CA GLU A 146 14.78 12.70 -2.29
C GLU A 146 15.45 11.59 -3.11
N PRO A 147 15.90 11.84 -4.37
CA PRO A 147 16.60 10.83 -5.15
C PRO A 147 17.84 10.31 -4.41
N VAL A 148 17.93 9.00 -4.22
CA VAL A 148 19.06 8.34 -3.57
C VAL A 148 19.76 7.43 -4.56
N GLU A 149 21.09 7.50 -4.62
CA GLU A 149 21.93 6.55 -5.34
C GLU A 149 22.76 5.74 -4.34
N LEU A 150 22.71 4.42 -4.47
CA LEU A 150 23.37 3.46 -3.60
C LEU A 150 24.25 2.54 -4.44
N LEU A 151 25.48 2.29 -3.99
CA LEU A 151 26.27 1.17 -4.47
C LEU A 151 25.95 -0.04 -3.57
N ILE A 152 25.45 -1.11 -4.18
CA ILE A 152 24.99 -2.29 -3.46
C ILE A 152 25.90 -3.47 -3.76
N GLU A 153 26.31 -4.16 -2.70
CA GLU A 153 26.92 -5.48 -2.76
C GLU A 153 25.89 -6.55 -2.36
N VAL A 154 25.93 -7.68 -3.05
CA VAL A 154 24.95 -8.76 -2.88
C VAL A 154 25.49 -9.77 -1.88
N GLU A 155 24.78 -9.92 -0.76
CA GLU A 155 25.09 -10.95 0.22
C GLU A 155 24.85 -12.34 -0.39
N ARG A 156 25.81 -13.25 -0.17
CA ARG A 156 25.75 -14.63 -0.65
C ARG A 156 25.00 -15.54 0.31
#